data_AF-A0A7S2NS56-F1
#
_entry.id   AF-A0A7S2NS56-F1
#
_cell.length_a   1.000
_cell.length_b   1.000
_cell.length_c   1.000
_cell.angle_alpha   90.00
_cell.angle_beta   90.00
_cell.angle_gamma   90.00
#
_symmetry.space_group_name_H-M   'P 1'
#
loop_
_entity.id
_entity.type
_entity.pdbx_description
1 polymer ?
#
loop_
_entity_poly.entity_id
_entity_poly.type
_entity_poly.pdbx_seq_one_letter_code
_entity_poly.pdbx_strand_id
1 'polypeptide(L)'
;GRGAGPRTEPSCRAEVWLFLNASVSEVGIRQYSRVYEMFSISLVVALVALDAIASVEELNWLESTLVVLCFRNAAYMVFATEYLLRLWSCVEAPVYGDRPISSRLRWAREFLPVVDLVVLFAFFMGLLQIQGARGLQALRMVRLLRLLTLFRVDRSTNSFTIIFDVFQKKRSELTASLASAFVIMIMSGTLMYYAENAAQPDKFSSIPASMWWSVAALTTVGYGDLVP
;
A
#
# COMPACT_ATOMS: atom_id res chain seq x y z
N GLY A 1 -19.57 42.99 19.24
CA GLY A 1 -18.43 42.29 19.84
C GLY A 1 -18.90 41.05 20.55
N ARG A 2 -18.53 39.87 20.05
CA ARG A 2 -18.58 38.61 20.82
C ARG A 2 -17.21 37.97 20.63
N GLY A 3 -16.55 37.73 21.76
CA GLY A 3 -15.13 37.45 21.85
C GLY A 3 -14.72 36.22 21.06
N ALA A 4 -13.74 36.41 20.17
CA ALA A 4 -12.86 35.35 19.74
C ALA A 4 -12.11 34.85 20.99
N GLY A 5 -12.34 33.59 21.38
CA GLY A 5 -11.55 32.89 22.39
C GLY A 5 -10.06 32.88 22.03
N PRO A 6 -9.18 32.62 23.00
CA PRO A 6 -7.76 32.90 22.89
C PRO A 6 -7.16 32.20 21.68
N ARG A 7 -6.44 32.95 20.84
CA ARG A 7 -5.46 32.41 19.89
C ARG A 7 -4.34 31.76 20.71
N THR A 8 -4.58 30.56 21.24
CA THR A 8 -3.50 29.73 21.78
C THR A 8 -2.67 29.33 20.59
N GLU A 9 -1.43 29.80 20.52
CA GLU A 9 -0.45 29.30 19.57
C GLU A 9 -0.49 27.77 19.59
N PRO A 10 -0.52 27.10 18.42
CA PRO A 10 -0.53 25.65 18.39
C PRO A 10 0.69 25.14 19.16
N SER A 11 0.47 24.21 20.09
CA SER A 11 1.57 23.51 20.76
C SER A 11 2.54 22.95 19.71
N CYS A 12 3.85 22.95 19.99
CA CYS A 12 4.88 22.42 19.10
C CYS A 12 4.51 21.04 18.52
N ARG A 13 3.86 20.21 19.33
CA ARG A 13 3.35 18.89 18.94
C ARG A 13 2.21 18.93 17.91
N ALA A 14 1.31 19.90 18.03
CA ALA A 14 0.23 20.14 17.06
C ALA A 14 0.78 20.68 15.74
N GLU A 15 1.83 21.52 15.78
CA GLU A 15 2.52 21.96 14.57
C GLU A 15 3.19 20.80 13.82
N VAL A 16 3.86 19.90 14.54
CA VAL A 16 4.47 18.69 13.94
C VAL A 16 3.40 17.80 13.30
N TRP A 17 2.25 17.59 13.96
CA TRP A 17 1.14 16.82 13.39
C TRP A 17 0.63 17.43 12.08
N LEU A 18 0.40 18.73 12.08
CA LEU A 18 -0.12 19.48 10.93
C LEU A 18 0.89 19.52 9.78
N PHE A 19 2.18 19.63 10.08
CA PHE A 19 3.26 19.53 9.10
C PHE A 19 3.32 18.14 8.46
N LEU A 20 3.24 17.07 9.24
CA LEU A 20 3.38 15.68 8.74
C LEU A 20 2.15 15.17 8.00
N ASN A 21 0.98 15.78 8.19
CA ASN A 21 -0.26 15.46 7.48
C ASN A 21 -0.58 16.44 6.34
N ALA A 22 0.41 17.23 5.90
CA ALA A 22 0.27 18.10 4.73
C ALA A 22 -0.95 19.05 4.77
N SER A 23 -1.35 19.52 5.96
CA SER A 23 -2.35 20.57 6.05
C SER A 23 -1.73 21.87 5.51
N VAL A 24 -2.09 22.23 4.29
CA VAL A 24 -1.57 23.42 3.60
C VAL A 24 -1.93 24.65 4.43
N SER A 25 -0.91 25.43 4.81
CA SER A 25 -1.04 26.66 5.59
C SER A 25 0.05 27.62 5.14
N GLU A 26 -0.31 28.88 4.89
CA GLU A 26 0.60 29.92 4.36
C GLU A 26 1.60 30.46 5.40
N VAL A 27 1.51 30.02 6.66
CA VAL A 27 2.35 30.53 7.77
C VAL A 27 3.12 29.39 8.45
N GLY A 28 4.43 29.59 8.66
CA GLY A 28 5.32 28.75 9.47
C GLY A 28 5.98 27.58 8.73
N ILE A 29 6.47 26.58 9.49
CA ILE A 29 7.15 25.37 8.98
C ILE A 29 6.28 24.58 7.98
N ARG A 30 4.95 24.78 8.03
CA ARG A 30 3.94 24.13 7.18
C ARG A 30 4.10 24.40 5.67
N GLN A 31 4.75 25.50 5.27
CA GLN A 31 5.06 25.77 3.86
C GLN A 31 5.96 24.69 3.23
N TYR A 32 6.84 24.07 4.03
CA TYR A 32 7.76 23.03 3.57
C TYR A 32 7.12 21.63 3.56
N SER A 33 5.87 21.50 4.00
CA SER A 33 5.23 20.20 4.10
C SER A 33 5.08 19.52 2.73
N ARG A 34 4.69 20.27 1.69
CA ARG A 34 4.64 19.75 0.30
C ARG A 34 6.00 19.30 -0.21
N VAL A 35 7.06 20.03 0.14
CA VAL A 35 8.43 19.68 -0.25
C VAL A 35 8.87 18.39 0.43
N TYR A 36 8.59 18.27 1.74
CA TYR A 36 8.85 17.04 2.48
C TYR A 36 8.05 15.85 1.93
N GLU A 37 6.79 16.08 1.55
CA GLU A 37 5.95 15.04 0.95
C GLU A 37 6.52 14.56 -0.38
N MET A 38 6.88 15.47 -1.28
CA MET A 38 7.54 15.13 -2.55
C MET A 38 8.89 14.42 -2.33
N PHE A 39 9.63 14.81 -1.30
CA PHE A 39 10.85 14.13 -0.88
C PHE A 39 10.57 12.70 -0.38
N SER A 40 9.55 12.50 0.46
CA SER A 40 9.16 11.18 0.92
C SER A 40 8.71 10.30 -0.24
N ILE A 41 7.89 10.83 -1.16
CA ILE A 41 7.42 10.10 -2.35
C ILE A 41 8.60 9.73 -3.26
N SER A 42 9.52 10.65 -3.52
CA SER A 42 10.69 10.36 -4.36
C SER A 42 11.57 9.28 -3.75
N LEU A 43 11.69 9.24 -2.42
CA LEU A 43 12.42 8.21 -1.69
C LEU A 43 11.70 6.85 -1.75
N VAL A 44 10.36 6.81 -1.70
CA VAL A 44 9.59 5.59 -1.99
C VAL A 44 9.84 5.10 -3.41
N VAL A 45 9.72 5.97 -4.41
CA VAL A 45 9.93 5.62 -5.82
C VAL A 45 11.36 5.12 -6.06
N ALA A 46 12.36 5.77 -5.47
CA ALA A 46 13.75 5.35 -5.55
C ALA A 46 13.98 3.96 -4.93
N LEU A 47 13.40 3.69 -3.75
CA LEU A 47 13.49 2.37 -3.12
C LEU A 47 12.85 1.27 -3.98
N VAL A 48 11.66 1.53 -4.54
CA VAL A 48 10.96 0.55 -5.38
C VAL A 48 11.70 0.33 -6.69
N ALA A 49 12.25 1.39 -7.30
CA ALA A 49 13.07 1.27 -8.50
C ALA A 49 14.35 0.45 -8.22
N LEU A 50 15.01 0.67 -7.08
CA LEU A 50 16.17 -0.12 -6.68
C LEU A 50 15.80 -1.60 -6.45
N ASP A 51 14.69 -1.89 -5.78
CA ASP A 51 14.22 -3.26 -5.58
C ASP A 51 13.83 -3.93 -6.92
N ALA A 52 13.27 -3.18 -7.87
CA ALA A 52 12.98 -3.66 -9.23
C ALA A 52 14.26 -3.95 -10.04
N ILE A 53 15.25 -3.06 -10.02
CA ILE A 53 16.53 -3.27 -10.71
C ILE A 53 17.28 -4.46 -10.10
N ALA A 54 17.30 -4.57 -8.78
CA ALA A 54 17.95 -5.67 -8.07
C ALA A 54 17.24 -7.03 -8.28
N SER A 55 16.00 -7.04 -8.80
CA SER A 55 15.31 -8.28 -9.17
C SER A 55 15.89 -8.96 -10.41
N VAL A 56 16.63 -8.22 -11.24
CA VAL A 56 17.36 -8.75 -12.39
C VAL A 56 18.57 -9.52 -11.88
N GLU A 57 18.68 -10.80 -12.25
CA GLU A 57 19.69 -11.72 -11.71
C GLU A 57 21.13 -11.20 -11.90
N GLU A 58 21.43 -10.62 -13.06
CA GLU A 58 22.73 -10.03 -13.37
C GLU A 58 23.08 -8.80 -12.52
N LEU A 59 22.07 -8.14 -11.96
CA LEU A 59 22.19 -6.89 -11.20
C LEU A 59 21.95 -7.10 -9.69
N ASN A 60 21.80 -8.35 -9.24
CA ASN A 60 21.56 -8.68 -7.83
C ASN A 60 22.67 -8.19 -6.89
N TRP A 61 23.89 -8.01 -7.40
CA TRP A 61 25.06 -7.52 -6.65
C TRP A 61 24.85 -6.08 -6.14
N LEU A 62 23.98 -5.30 -6.78
CA LEU A 62 23.59 -3.97 -6.31
C LEU A 62 23.01 -4.02 -4.89
N GLU A 63 22.29 -5.08 -4.50
CA GLU A 63 21.77 -5.22 -3.12
C GLU A 63 22.90 -5.23 -2.08
N SER A 64 24.06 -5.78 -2.44
CA SER A 64 25.21 -5.93 -1.54
C SER A 64 26.17 -4.75 -1.56
N THR A 65 25.96 -3.80 -2.47
CA THR A 65 26.83 -2.62 -2.59
C THR A 65 26.61 -1.68 -1.43
N LEU A 66 27.69 -1.24 -0.78
CA LEU A 66 27.64 -0.39 0.42
C LEU A 66 26.80 0.88 0.20
N VAL A 67 26.90 1.51 -0.97
CA VAL A 67 26.13 2.72 -1.31
C VAL A 67 24.62 2.45 -1.28
N VAL A 68 24.18 1.35 -1.90
CA VAL A 68 22.75 0.97 -1.94
C VAL A 68 22.25 0.58 -0.56
N LEU A 69 23.06 -0.14 0.22
CA LEU A 69 22.72 -0.51 1.60
C LEU A 69 22.60 0.73 2.50
N CYS A 70 23.55 1.65 2.44
CA CYS A 70 23.52 2.90 3.19
C CYS A 70 22.31 3.77 2.80
N PHE A 71 22.05 3.94 1.51
CA PHE A 71 20.89 4.66 1.02
C PHE A 71 19.59 4.05 1.54
N ARG A 72 19.43 2.72 1.39
CA ARG A 72 18.26 1.98 1.86
C ARG A 72 18.07 2.15 3.36
N ASN A 73 19.12 1.96 4.15
CA ASN A 73 19.04 2.12 5.60
C ASN A 73 18.68 3.55 6.00
N ALA A 74 19.31 4.55 5.40
CA ALA A 74 18.99 5.95 5.67
C ALA A 74 17.53 6.27 5.34
N ALA A 75 17.04 5.80 4.19
CA ALA A 75 15.66 5.93 3.75
C ALA A 75 14.65 5.33 4.75
N TYR A 76 14.87 4.09 5.19
CA TYR A 76 14.01 3.46 6.20
C TYR A 76 14.13 4.12 7.59
N MET A 77 15.28 4.71 7.94
CA MET A 77 15.44 5.47 9.18
C MET A 77 14.64 6.79 9.14
N VAL A 78 14.58 7.47 8.00
CA VAL A 78 13.69 8.62 7.79
C VAL A 78 12.24 8.19 8.01
N PHE A 79 11.83 7.07 7.40
CA PHE A 79 10.50 6.52 7.57
C PHE A 79 10.15 6.08 8.99
N ALA A 80 11.10 5.51 9.72
CA ALA A 80 10.92 5.13 11.12
C ALA A 80 10.74 6.37 12.00
N THR A 81 11.57 7.39 11.78
CA THR A 81 11.49 8.68 12.48
C THR A 81 10.15 9.36 12.20
N GLU A 82 9.72 9.39 10.94
CA GLU A 82 8.43 9.92 10.53
C GLU A 82 7.26 9.20 11.22
N TYR A 83 7.30 7.87 11.30
CA TYR A 83 6.29 7.08 12.00
C TYR A 83 6.24 7.40 13.49
N LEU A 84 7.39 7.48 14.15
CA LEU A 84 7.49 7.82 15.57
C LEU A 84 7.01 9.25 15.85
N LEU A 85 7.36 10.21 14.99
CA LEU A 85 6.89 11.60 15.12
C LEU A 85 5.37 11.70 14.96
N ARG A 86 4.76 10.93 14.06
CA ARG A 86 3.30 10.86 13.94
C ARG A 86 2.65 10.16 15.14
N LEU A 87 3.20 9.05 15.60
CA LEU A 87 2.72 8.38 16.81
C LEU A 87 2.82 9.27 18.04
N TRP A 88 3.87 10.09 18.12
CA TRP A 88 4.01 11.09 19.17
C TRP A 88 3.00 12.21 19.02
N SER A 89 2.80 12.77 17.82
CA SER A 89 1.98 13.97 17.60
C SER A 89 0.47 13.72 17.42
N CYS A 90 0.03 12.48 17.16
CA CYS A 90 -1.38 12.15 16.87
C CYS A 90 -2.40 12.46 17.98
N VAL A 91 -1.96 12.63 19.24
CA VAL A 91 -2.86 12.94 20.37
C VAL A 91 -3.47 14.33 20.27
N GLU A 92 -2.85 15.24 19.52
CA GLU A 92 -3.38 16.60 19.30
C GLU A 92 -4.47 16.63 18.20
N ALA A 93 -4.70 15.51 17.50
CA ALA A 93 -5.72 15.47 16.46
C ALA A 93 -7.12 15.38 17.09
N PRO A 94 -8.07 16.24 16.67
CA PRO A 94 -9.40 16.29 17.26
C PRO A 94 -10.22 15.00 17.08
N VAL A 95 -9.82 14.13 16.14
CA VAL A 95 -10.51 12.89 15.77
C VAL A 95 -10.32 11.77 16.80
N TYR A 96 -9.20 11.75 17.54
CA TYR A 96 -8.83 10.60 18.37
C TYR A 96 -9.23 10.74 19.85
N GLY A 97 -9.56 11.96 20.30
CA GLY A 97 -10.03 12.27 21.66
C GLY A 97 -8.91 12.53 22.67
N ASP A 98 -9.30 12.88 23.91
CA ASP A 98 -8.41 13.49 24.92
C ASP A 98 -7.49 12.50 25.67
N ARG A 99 -7.69 11.18 25.50
CA ARG A 99 -6.92 10.16 26.23
C ARG A 99 -5.68 9.73 25.43
N PRO A 100 -4.44 10.00 25.91
CA PRO A 100 -3.23 9.88 25.10
C PRO A 100 -2.93 8.46 24.60
N ILE A 101 -3.18 7.44 25.42
CA ILE A 101 -2.87 6.04 25.07
C ILE A 101 -3.89 5.49 24.06
N SER A 102 -5.18 5.76 24.26
CA SER A 102 -6.22 5.29 23.34
C SER A 102 -6.14 5.98 21.99
N SER A 103 -5.75 7.26 21.96
CA SER A 103 -5.61 8.01 20.70
C SER A 103 -4.47 7.45 19.85
N ARG A 104 -3.33 7.13 20.47
CA ARG A 104 -2.20 6.46 19.80
C ARG A 104 -2.58 5.10 19.25
N LEU A 105 -3.27 4.28 20.05
CA LEU A 105 -3.70 2.95 19.63
C LEU A 105 -4.75 2.99 18.51
N ARG A 106 -5.66 3.97 18.54
CA ARG A 106 -6.65 4.16 17.47
C ARG A 106 -5.98 4.54 16.17
N TRP A 107 -5.08 5.52 16.19
CA TRP A 107 -4.28 5.92 15.03
C TRP A 107 -3.44 4.76 14.48
N ALA A 108 -2.71 4.03 15.34
CA ALA A 108 -1.86 2.92 14.91
C ALA A 108 -2.63 1.73 14.30
N ARG A 109 -3.96 1.68 14.45
CA ARG A 109 -4.83 0.66 13.86
C ARG A 109 -5.47 1.07 12.54
N GLU A 110 -5.30 2.32 12.10
CA GLU A 110 -5.76 2.74 10.79
C GLU A 110 -4.93 2.08 9.67
N PHE A 111 -5.51 1.98 8.47
CA PHE A 111 -4.91 1.26 7.35
C PHE A 111 -3.49 1.75 7.01
N LEU A 112 -3.31 3.06 6.81
CA LEU A 112 -2.01 3.61 6.41
C LEU A 112 -0.92 3.45 7.52
N PRO A 113 -1.18 3.78 8.80
CA PRO A 113 -0.22 3.51 9.88
C PRO A 113 0.11 2.02 10.07
N VAL A 114 -0.84 1.11 9.85
CA VAL A 114 -0.57 -0.34 9.87
C VAL A 114 0.38 -0.72 8.73
N VAL A 115 0.16 -0.19 7.52
CA VAL A 115 1.06 -0.41 6.38
C VAL A 115 2.48 0.09 6.69
N ASP A 116 2.62 1.29 7.25
CA ASP A 116 3.93 1.82 7.67
C ASP A 116 4.63 0.88 8.67
N LEU A 117 3.89 0.37 9.66
CA LEU A 117 4.43 -0.55 10.66
C LEU A 117 4.90 -1.87 10.02
N VAL A 118 4.12 -2.44 9.10
CA VAL A 118 4.47 -3.67 8.38
C VAL A 118 5.72 -3.47 7.52
N VAL A 119 5.83 -2.32 6.84
CA VAL A 119 7.00 -1.95 6.04
C VAL A 119 8.25 -1.84 6.91
N LEU A 120 8.16 -1.14 8.05
CA LEU A 120 9.27 -1.00 8.99
C LEU A 120 9.66 -2.35 9.59
N PHE A 121 8.67 -3.17 9.98
CA PHE A 121 8.88 -4.53 10.47
C PHE A 121 9.64 -5.38 9.43
N ALA A 122 9.22 -5.35 8.17
CA ALA A 122 9.87 -6.08 7.09
C ALA A 122 11.33 -5.64 6.89
N PHE A 123 11.60 -4.34 7.00
CA PHE A 123 12.96 -3.80 6.95
C PHE A 123 13.83 -4.29 8.11
N PHE A 124 13.36 -4.19 9.35
CA PHE A 124 14.11 -4.63 10.54
C PHE A 124 14.37 -6.14 10.52
N MET A 125 13.40 -6.94 10.07
CA MET A 125 13.59 -8.38 9.86
C MET A 125 14.66 -8.68 8.80
N GLY A 126 14.70 -7.89 7.73
CA GLY A 126 15.77 -7.98 6.72
C GLY A 126 17.15 -7.65 7.29
N LEU A 127 17.25 -6.67 8.18
CA LEU A 127 18.51 -6.28 8.83
C LEU A 127 19.06 -7.40 9.74
N LEU A 128 18.19 -8.04 10.53
CA LEU A 128 18.56 -9.17 11.39
C LEU A 128 19.08 -10.37 10.59
N GLN A 129 18.57 -10.58 9.38
CA GLN A 129 19.03 -11.65 8.49
C GLN A 129 20.49 -11.48 8.06
N ILE A 130 20.93 -10.24 7.83
CA ILE A 130 22.32 -9.93 7.43
C ILE A 130 23.30 -10.31 8.55
N GLN A 131 22.87 -10.26 9.82
CA GLN A 131 23.72 -10.51 11.00
C GLN A 131 23.85 -11.98 11.44
N GLY A 132 23.30 -12.95 10.69
CA GLY A 132 23.66 -14.36 10.90
C GLY A 132 22.54 -15.40 10.81
N ALA A 133 21.27 -14.99 10.70
CA ALA A 133 20.14 -15.92 10.55
C ALA A 133 19.94 -16.35 9.08
N ARG A 134 20.95 -16.99 8.48
CA ARG A 134 20.87 -17.56 7.13
C ARG A 134 20.09 -18.88 7.17
N GLY A 135 18.76 -18.84 7.03
CA GLY A 135 18.00 -20.10 6.98
C GLY A 135 16.51 -20.05 6.64
N LEU A 136 15.80 -18.94 6.80
CA LEU A 136 14.35 -18.94 6.60
C LEU A 136 13.97 -18.51 5.18
N GLN A 137 13.52 -19.46 4.35
CA GLN A 137 12.82 -19.18 3.08
C GLN A 137 11.64 -18.21 3.28
N ALA A 138 10.98 -18.25 4.45
CA ALA A 138 9.93 -17.31 4.85
C ALA A 138 10.39 -15.83 4.81
N LEU A 139 11.68 -15.55 5.02
CA LEU A 139 12.22 -14.19 4.98
C LEU A 139 12.36 -13.64 3.55
N ARG A 140 12.35 -14.49 2.51
CA ARG A 140 12.26 -14.01 1.12
C ARG A 140 10.91 -13.35 0.86
N MET A 141 9.83 -13.92 1.38
CA MET A 141 8.49 -13.35 1.28
C MET A 141 8.35 -12.05 2.07
N VAL A 142 9.08 -11.89 3.17
CA VAL A 142 9.13 -10.62 3.93
C VAL A 142 9.65 -9.47 3.07
N ARG A 143 10.49 -9.72 2.06
CA ARG A 143 10.94 -8.68 1.13
C ARG A 143 9.79 -8.12 0.28
N LEU A 144 8.81 -8.94 -0.08
CA LEU A 144 7.63 -8.51 -0.84
C LEU A 144 6.76 -7.52 -0.03
N LEU A 145 6.78 -7.60 1.30
CA LEU A 145 6.08 -6.64 2.17
C LEU A 145 6.64 -5.22 2.00
N ARG A 146 7.88 -5.06 1.52
CA ARG A 146 8.44 -3.73 1.22
C ARG A 146 7.72 -3.04 0.06
N LEU A 147 7.06 -3.79 -0.85
CA LEU A 147 6.22 -3.20 -1.90
C LEU A 147 5.02 -2.44 -1.32
N LEU A 148 4.61 -2.76 -0.09
CA LEU A 148 3.57 -2.00 0.61
C LEU A 148 3.98 -0.54 0.87
N THR A 149 5.29 -0.22 0.79
CA THR A 149 5.78 1.17 0.84
C THR A 149 5.14 2.04 -0.25
N LEU A 150 4.71 1.46 -1.37
CA LEU A 150 3.96 2.18 -2.41
C LEU A 150 2.67 2.81 -1.89
N PHE A 151 2.00 2.18 -0.92
CA PHE A 151 0.80 2.76 -0.32
C PHE A 151 1.08 4.05 0.47
N ARG A 152 2.34 4.33 0.84
CA ARG A 152 2.71 5.61 1.47
C ARG A 152 2.51 6.80 0.53
N VAL A 153 2.46 6.57 -0.79
CA VAL A 153 2.18 7.63 -1.77
C VAL A 153 0.76 8.18 -1.63
N ASP A 154 -0.20 7.38 -1.15
CA ASP A 154 -1.61 7.81 -1.02
C ASP A 154 -1.88 8.76 0.16
N ARG A 155 -0.86 9.10 0.94
CA ARG A 155 -1.05 9.72 2.26
C ARG A 155 -1.67 11.12 2.23
N SER A 156 -1.48 11.87 1.16
CA SER A 156 -1.94 13.27 1.05
C SER A 156 -3.28 13.40 0.34
N THR A 157 -3.52 12.51 -0.63
CA THR A 157 -4.74 12.53 -1.44
C THR A 157 -5.92 11.87 -0.73
N ASN A 158 -5.67 11.03 0.30
CA ASN A 158 -6.70 10.19 0.93
C ASN A 158 -7.53 9.43 -0.14
N SER A 159 -6.92 9.06 -1.26
CA SER A 159 -7.67 8.52 -2.41
C SER A 159 -8.30 7.19 -2.03
N PHE A 160 -7.64 6.37 -1.21
CA PHE A 160 -8.24 5.13 -0.72
C PHE A 160 -9.48 5.37 0.14
N THR A 161 -9.53 6.45 0.94
CA THR A 161 -10.73 6.80 1.72
C THR A 161 -11.88 7.14 0.79
N ILE A 162 -11.64 7.94 -0.25
CA ILE A 162 -12.65 8.29 -1.26
C ILE A 162 -13.14 7.04 -2.00
N ILE A 163 -12.20 6.20 -2.44
CA ILE A 163 -12.50 4.95 -3.14
C ILE A 163 -13.36 4.05 -2.23
N PHE A 164 -12.96 3.89 -0.97
CA PHE A 164 -13.68 3.08 0.01
C PHE A 164 -15.09 3.62 0.28
N ASP A 165 -15.24 4.95 0.39
CA ASP A 165 -16.54 5.59 0.53
C ASP A 165 -17.46 5.31 -0.67
N VAL A 166 -16.91 5.34 -1.89
CA VAL A 166 -17.65 5.00 -3.10
C VAL A 166 -18.06 3.53 -3.10
N PHE A 167 -17.15 2.61 -2.76
CA PHE A 167 -17.46 1.18 -2.63
C PHE A 167 -18.58 0.93 -1.62
N GLN A 168 -18.53 1.59 -0.46
CA GLN A 168 -19.55 1.46 0.58
C GLN A 168 -20.89 2.01 0.12
N LYS A 169 -20.90 3.18 -0.55
CA LYS A 169 -22.12 3.78 -1.11
C LYS A 169 -22.73 2.95 -2.25
N LYS A 170 -21.89 2.29 -3.05
CA LYS A 170 -22.29 1.53 -4.25
C LYS A 170 -22.26 0.02 -4.07
N ARG A 171 -22.18 -0.46 -2.82
CA ARG A 171 -22.00 -1.88 -2.51
C ARG A 171 -23.07 -2.78 -3.12
N SER A 172 -24.35 -2.39 -3.07
CA SER A 172 -25.45 -3.18 -3.62
C SER A 172 -25.35 -3.33 -5.14
N GLU A 173 -25.12 -2.23 -5.86
CA GLU A 173 -24.97 -2.17 -7.32
C GLU A 173 -23.74 -2.97 -7.78
N LEU A 174 -22.60 -2.80 -7.10
CA LEU A 174 -21.37 -3.53 -7.41
C LEU A 174 -21.51 -5.03 -7.14
N THR A 175 -22.13 -5.41 -6.01
CA THR A 175 -22.35 -6.82 -5.68
C THR A 175 -23.29 -7.48 -6.68
N ALA A 176 -24.38 -6.82 -7.08
CA ALA A 176 -25.31 -7.34 -8.08
C ALA A 176 -24.63 -7.52 -9.45
N SER A 177 -23.83 -6.54 -9.87
CA SER A 177 -23.08 -6.59 -11.13
C SER A 177 -22.05 -7.73 -11.11
N LEU A 178 -21.28 -7.85 -10.02
CA LEU A 178 -20.28 -8.90 -9.86
C LEU A 178 -20.91 -10.30 -9.81
N ALA A 179 -22.04 -10.45 -9.11
CA ALA A 179 -22.79 -11.71 -9.07
C ALA A 179 -23.30 -12.10 -10.47
N SER A 180 -23.82 -11.15 -11.23
CA SER A 180 -24.30 -11.38 -12.60
C SER A 180 -23.14 -11.79 -13.53
N ALA A 181 -22.00 -11.08 -13.46
CA ALA A 181 -20.79 -11.43 -14.19
C ALA A 181 -20.28 -12.83 -13.82
N PHE A 182 -20.32 -13.19 -12.54
CA PHE A 182 -19.90 -14.50 -12.06
C PHE A 182 -20.79 -15.64 -12.58
N VAL A 183 -22.10 -15.44 -12.63
CA VAL A 183 -23.04 -16.42 -13.22
C VAL A 183 -22.76 -16.60 -14.71
N ILE A 184 -22.61 -15.49 -15.46
CA ILE A 184 -22.28 -15.55 -16.89
C ILE A 184 -20.95 -16.30 -17.11
N MET A 185 -19.95 -16.02 -16.29
CA MET A 185 -18.64 -16.67 -16.38
C MET A 185 -18.71 -18.19 -16.16
N ILE A 186 -19.50 -18.67 -15.18
CA ILE A 186 -19.71 -20.11 -14.95
C ILE A 186 -20.46 -20.74 -16.12
N MET A 187 -21.53 -20.10 -16.59
CA MET A 187 -22.35 -20.59 -17.70
C MET A 187 -21.51 -20.72 -18.98
N SER A 188 -20.76 -19.68 -19.33
CA SER A 188 -19.89 -19.67 -20.51
C SER A 188 -18.76 -20.70 -20.39
N GLY A 189 -18.13 -20.82 -19.22
CA GLY A 189 -17.06 -21.80 -18.99
C GLY A 189 -17.57 -23.24 -19.10
N THR A 190 -18.77 -23.50 -18.60
CA THR A 190 -19.43 -24.81 -18.71
C THR A 190 -19.79 -25.12 -20.16
N LEU A 191 -20.36 -24.15 -20.88
CA LEU A 191 -20.69 -24.31 -22.29
C LEU A 191 -19.45 -24.62 -23.12
N MET A 192 -18.36 -23.88 -22.88
CA MET A 192 -17.11 -24.06 -23.60
C MET A 192 -16.44 -25.40 -23.30
N TYR A 193 -16.50 -25.86 -22.05
CA TYR A 193 -16.06 -27.20 -21.70
C TYR A 193 -16.79 -28.26 -22.53
N TYR A 194 -18.13 -28.24 -22.56
CA TYR A 194 -18.88 -29.26 -23.31
C TYR A 194 -18.75 -29.12 -24.83
N ALA A 195 -18.53 -27.90 -25.34
CA ALA A 195 -18.33 -27.67 -26.77
C ALA A 195 -16.95 -28.16 -27.25
N GLU A 196 -15.89 -27.84 -26.51
CA GLU A 196 -14.51 -27.96 -27.00
C GLU A 196 -13.71 -29.08 -26.34
N ASN A 197 -14.15 -29.66 -25.22
CA ASN A 197 -13.39 -30.71 -24.54
C ASN A 197 -13.11 -31.92 -25.45
N ALA A 198 -14.03 -32.28 -26.33
CA ALA A 198 -13.82 -33.42 -27.24
C ALA A 198 -12.72 -33.13 -28.29
N ALA A 199 -12.60 -31.89 -28.75
CA ALA A 199 -11.61 -31.48 -29.74
C ALA A 199 -10.25 -31.13 -29.11
N GLN A 200 -10.27 -30.51 -27.93
CA GLN A 200 -9.10 -29.96 -27.25
C GLN A 200 -9.13 -30.30 -25.74
N PRO A 201 -9.03 -31.59 -25.37
CA PRO A 201 -9.20 -32.05 -23.99
C PRO A 201 -8.13 -31.51 -23.02
N ASP A 202 -6.92 -31.22 -23.50
CA ASP A 202 -5.85 -30.67 -22.66
C ASP A 202 -6.09 -29.19 -22.31
N LYS A 203 -6.76 -28.45 -23.20
CA LYS A 203 -7.04 -27.02 -23.04
C LYS A 203 -8.35 -26.78 -22.28
N PHE A 204 -9.42 -27.46 -22.67
CA PHE A 204 -10.71 -27.43 -22.01
C PHE A 204 -10.89 -28.66 -21.11
N SER A 205 -9.93 -28.89 -20.21
CA SER A 205 -9.82 -30.11 -19.41
C SER A 205 -10.87 -30.26 -18.30
N SER A 206 -11.38 -29.13 -17.81
CA SER A 206 -12.41 -29.09 -16.77
C SER A 206 -13.20 -27.79 -16.86
N ILE A 207 -14.37 -27.74 -16.20
CA ILE A 207 -15.17 -26.50 -16.12
C ILE A 207 -14.35 -25.36 -15.52
N PRO A 208 -13.65 -25.51 -14.37
CA PRO A 208 -12.81 -24.43 -13.82
C PRO A 208 -11.67 -23.99 -14.76
N ALA A 209 -11.04 -24.92 -15.48
CA ALA A 209 -10.03 -24.57 -16.48
C ALA A 209 -10.63 -23.74 -17.62
N SER A 210 -11.82 -24.12 -18.09
CA SER A 210 -12.57 -23.43 -19.15
C SER A 210 -13.12 -22.06 -18.69
N MET A 211 -13.28 -21.84 -17.38
CA MET A 211 -13.62 -20.54 -16.82
C MET A 211 -12.50 -19.50 -16.99
N TRP A 212 -11.23 -19.90 -17.12
CA TRP A 212 -10.14 -18.96 -17.43
C TRP A 212 -10.37 -18.26 -18.79
N TRP A 213 -10.79 -19.03 -19.81
CA TRP A 213 -11.21 -18.46 -21.09
C TRP A 213 -12.38 -17.47 -20.91
N SER A 214 -13.37 -17.84 -20.09
CA SER A 214 -14.52 -16.97 -19.82
C SER A 214 -14.14 -15.68 -19.11
N VAL A 215 -13.17 -15.71 -18.17
CA VAL A 215 -12.61 -14.52 -17.53
C VAL A 215 -11.95 -13.63 -18.58
N ALA A 216 -11.05 -14.18 -19.39
CA ALA A 216 -10.29 -13.42 -20.40
C ALA A 216 -11.21 -12.79 -21.45
N ALA A 217 -12.26 -13.50 -21.87
CA ALA A 217 -13.25 -13.00 -22.82
C ALA A 217 -14.17 -11.92 -22.19
N LEU A 218 -14.72 -12.19 -21.00
CA LEU A 218 -15.65 -11.27 -20.31
C LEU A 218 -14.98 -9.95 -19.91
N THR A 219 -13.69 -10.01 -19.55
CA THR A 219 -12.87 -8.82 -19.23
C THR A 219 -12.25 -8.17 -20.46
N THR A 220 -12.52 -8.69 -21.66
CA THR A 220 -11.99 -8.22 -22.95
C THR A 220 -10.46 -8.22 -23.05
N VAL A 221 -9.78 -9.02 -22.21
CA VAL A 221 -8.31 -9.16 -22.26
C VAL A 221 -7.89 -10.00 -23.45
N GLY A 222 -8.54 -11.16 -23.66
CA GLY A 222 -8.35 -11.98 -24.86
C GLY A 222 -6.89 -12.39 -25.16
N TYR A 223 -6.21 -13.03 -24.20
CA TYR A 223 -4.80 -13.44 -24.34
C TYR A 223 -4.52 -14.32 -25.59
N GLY A 224 -5.50 -15.11 -26.04
CA GLY A 224 -5.35 -16.02 -27.18
C GLY A 224 -4.60 -17.32 -26.87
N ASP A 225 -4.29 -17.57 -25.59
CA ASP A 225 -3.73 -18.81 -25.06
C ASP A 225 -4.73 -19.97 -25.09
N LEU A 226 -6.01 -19.65 -24.88
CA LEU A 226 -7.16 -20.54 -25.01
C LEU A 226 -8.15 -19.95 -26.01
N VAL A 227 -8.48 -20.72 -27.04
CA VAL A 227 -9.42 -20.33 -28.10
C VAL A 227 -10.19 -21.60 -28.52
N PRO A 228 -11.54 -21.54 -28.63
CA PRO A 228 -12.31 -22.60 -29.29
C PRO A 228 -11.89 -22.76 -30.74
#